data_AF-F0W5G1-F1
#
_entry.id   AF-F0W5G1-F1
#
_cell.length_a   1.000
_cell.length_b   1.000
_cell.length_c   1.000
_cell.angle_alpha   90.00
_cell.angle_beta   90.00
_cell.angle_gamma   90.00
#
_symmetry.space_group_name_H-M   'P 1'
#
loop_
_entity.id
_entity.type
_entity.pdbx_description
1 polymer ?
#
loop_
_entity_poly.entity_id
_entity_poly.type
_entity_poly.pdbx_seq_one_letter_code
_entity_poly.pdbx_strand_id
1 'polypeptide(L)'
;MINFNNKFRNKTLRNARWKLGKALTPIEYTKWADELAKLNQKAVEWMEAVDKKKWAVAYNPCARFGTMTRNNVESVNSALMAAHEVPILDCLMSIENYVSGKWVEFTGKMTKWGQLTDYAEKTVVGKRLARGSDGMELSTEYAIDRDKASDPYS
;
A
#
# COMPACT_ATOMS: atom_id res chain seq x y z
N MET A 1 0.08 13.02 16.14
CA MET A 1 1.51 12.87 15.77
C MET A 1 1.70 13.42 14.36
N ILE A 2 2.65 14.32 14.13
CA ILE A 2 2.88 14.92 12.80
C ILE A 2 3.36 13.82 11.82
N ASN A 3 2.98 13.90 10.55
CA ASN A 3 3.41 12.92 9.54
C ASN A 3 4.96 12.85 9.43
N PHE A 4 5.53 11.64 9.36
CA PHE A 4 6.99 11.44 9.23
C PHE A 4 7.60 12.22 8.05
N ASN A 5 6.89 12.26 6.91
CA ASN A 5 7.35 12.96 5.72
C ASN A 5 7.43 14.47 5.98
N ASN A 6 6.51 15.02 6.77
CA ASN A 6 6.51 16.43 7.15
C ASN A 6 7.61 16.76 8.17
N LYS A 7 7.94 15.80 9.06
CA LYS A 7 8.97 15.96 10.09
C LYS A 7 10.39 15.95 9.51
N PHE A 8 10.72 14.96 8.69
CA PHE A 8 12.10 14.76 8.23
C PHE A 8 12.37 15.31 6.83
N ARG A 9 11.32 15.53 6.01
CA ARG A 9 11.38 16.13 4.66
C ARG A 9 12.52 15.60 3.78
N ASN A 10 12.86 14.31 3.92
CA ASN A 10 13.99 13.69 3.25
C ASN A 10 13.55 12.42 2.51
N LYS A 11 13.81 12.35 1.20
CA LYS A 11 13.40 11.24 0.33
C LYS A 11 14.10 9.92 0.69
N THR A 12 15.37 9.97 1.06
CA THR A 12 16.15 8.78 1.44
C THR A 12 15.61 8.18 2.74
N LEU A 13 15.39 9.01 3.76
CA LEU A 13 14.79 8.57 5.03
C LEU A 13 13.36 8.04 4.83
N ARG A 14 12.57 8.68 3.97
CA ARG A 14 11.23 8.21 3.61
C ARG A 14 11.28 6.81 3.00
N ASN A 15 12.20 6.57 2.08
CA ASN A 15 12.35 5.27 1.41
C ASN A 15 12.86 4.20 2.37
N ALA A 16 13.82 4.51 3.23
CA ALA A 16 14.31 3.60 4.26
C ALA A 16 13.20 3.22 5.26
N ARG A 17 12.44 4.22 5.76
CA ARG A 17 11.24 3.99 6.56
C ARG A 17 10.22 3.09 5.86
N TRP A 18 10.00 3.32 4.57
CA TRP A 18 9.06 2.50 3.78
C TRP A 18 9.48 1.03 3.76
N LYS A 19 10.77 0.76 3.55
CA LYS A 19 11.32 -0.60 3.60
C LYS A 19 11.17 -1.22 4.99
N LEU A 20 11.48 -0.46 6.04
CA LEU A 20 11.33 -0.88 7.43
C LEU A 20 9.87 -1.27 7.76
N GLY A 21 8.91 -0.42 7.40
CA GLY A 21 7.49 -0.71 7.66
C GLY A 21 6.93 -1.88 6.84
N LYS A 22 7.50 -2.14 5.65
CA LYS A 22 7.14 -3.25 4.76
C LYS A 22 7.81 -4.58 5.11
N ALA A 23 8.77 -4.60 6.03
CA ALA A 23 9.43 -5.83 6.47
C ALA A 23 8.39 -6.87 6.91
N LEU A 24 8.52 -8.10 6.39
CA LEU A 24 7.56 -9.17 6.64
C LEU A 24 7.89 -9.95 7.91
N THR A 25 9.18 -10.02 8.24
CA THR A 25 9.66 -10.75 9.43
C THR A 25 10.34 -9.80 10.42
N PRO A 26 10.36 -10.16 11.72
CA PRO A 26 11.11 -9.39 12.72
C PRO A 26 12.61 -9.26 12.41
N ILE A 27 13.21 -10.28 11.76
CA ILE A 27 14.63 -10.28 11.38
C ILE A 27 14.89 -9.26 10.26
N GLU A 28 14.02 -9.20 9.26
CA GLU A 28 14.11 -8.16 8.24
C GLU A 28 13.88 -6.77 8.83
N TYR A 29 12.97 -6.66 9.79
CA TYR A 29 12.69 -5.40 10.46
C TYR A 29 13.93 -4.87 11.18
N THR A 30 14.60 -5.69 11.99
CA THR A 30 15.81 -5.27 12.71
C THR A 30 16.90 -4.82 11.74
N LYS A 31 17.13 -5.60 10.66
CA LYS A 31 18.06 -5.21 9.59
C LYS A 31 17.74 -3.82 9.01
N TRP A 32 16.48 -3.57 8.67
CA TRP A 32 16.08 -2.26 8.13
C TRP A 32 16.11 -1.14 9.18
N ALA A 33 15.92 -1.46 10.46
CA ALA A 33 16.01 -0.50 11.54
C ALA A 33 17.46 -0.05 11.72
N ASP A 34 18.42 -0.97 11.65
CA ASP A 34 19.85 -0.68 11.69
C ASP A 34 20.29 0.17 10.48
N GLU A 35 19.78 -0.13 9.29
CA GLU A 35 20.03 0.69 8.10
C GLU A 35 19.45 2.11 8.23
N LEU A 36 18.27 2.25 8.85
CA LEU A 36 17.69 3.56 9.12
C LEU A 36 18.46 4.31 10.21
N ALA A 37 18.98 3.60 11.23
CA ALA A 37 19.82 4.15 12.29
C ALA A 37 21.12 4.75 11.74
N LYS A 38 21.78 4.03 10.82
CA LYS A 38 22.97 4.53 10.11
C LYS A 38 22.71 5.83 9.35
N LEU A 39 21.51 5.99 8.79
CA LEU A 39 21.12 7.21 8.09
C LEU A 39 20.73 8.34 9.06
N ASN A 40 19.92 8.03 10.06
CA ASN A 40 19.46 8.98 11.07
C ASN A 40 18.85 8.25 12.29
N GLN A 41 19.59 8.19 13.39
CA GLN A 41 19.12 7.58 14.64
C GLN A 41 17.81 8.18 15.17
N LYS A 42 17.63 9.50 15.07
CA LYS A 42 16.40 10.18 15.52
C LYS A 42 15.16 9.76 14.71
N ALA A 43 15.35 9.27 13.48
CA ALA A 43 14.26 8.73 12.69
C ALA A 43 13.78 7.37 13.22
N VAL A 44 14.70 6.51 13.67
CA VAL A 44 14.36 5.24 14.32
C VAL A 44 13.65 5.48 15.64
N GLU A 45 14.22 6.30 16.52
CA GLU A 45 13.61 6.66 17.81
C GLU A 45 12.19 7.21 17.64
N TRP A 46 11.98 8.04 16.62
CA TRP A 46 10.67 8.58 16.34
C TRP A 46 9.65 7.53 15.87
N MET A 47 10.10 6.53 15.10
CA MET A 47 9.25 5.42 14.65
C MET A 47 8.94 4.47 15.82
N GLU A 48 9.91 4.21 16.67
CA GLU A 48 9.81 3.39 17.89
C GLU A 48 8.91 4.02 18.95
N ALA A 49 8.82 5.35 18.99
CA ALA A 49 7.85 6.06 19.84
C ALA A 49 6.38 5.73 19.50
N VAL A 50 6.12 5.18 18.31
CA VAL A 50 4.81 4.64 17.93
C VAL A 50 4.85 3.13 18.04
N ASP A 51 3.89 2.56 18.76
CA ASP A 51 3.69 1.11 18.81
C ASP A 51 3.77 0.48 17.39
N LYS A 52 4.72 -0.43 17.22
CA LYS A 52 5.05 -1.12 15.96
C LYS A 52 3.84 -1.80 15.35
N LYS A 53 2.94 -2.32 16.18
CA LYS A 53 1.68 -2.95 15.73
C LYS A 53 0.83 -2.00 14.89
N LYS A 54 1.01 -0.69 15.05
CA LYS A 54 0.24 0.35 14.34
C LYS A 54 0.78 0.68 12.95
N TRP A 55 1.98 0.21 12.55
CA TRP A 55 2.58 0.65 11.29
C TRP A 55 3.53 -0.37 10.63
N ALA A 56 4.13 -1.29 11.37
CA ALA A 56 5.04 -2.30 10.85
C ALA A 56 4.30 -3.60 10.53
N VAL A 57 4.52 -4.14 9.32
CA VAL A 57 3.87 -5.38 8.86
C VAL A 57 4.29 -6.58 9.69
N ALA A 58 5.59 -6.73 9.98
CA ALA A 58 6.14 -7.84 10.80
C ALA A 58 5.50 -8.01 12.19
N TYR A 59 4.86 -6.97 12.73
CA TYR A 59 4.26 -6.99 14.07
C TYR A 59 2.74 -6.83 14.05
N ASN A 60 2.13 -6.71 12.86
CA ASN A 60 0.68 -6.59 12.76
C ASN A 60 0.04 -7.99 12.60
N PRO A 61 -1.00 -8.32 13.37
CA PRO A 61 -1.71 -9.59 13.23
C PRO A 61 -2.46 -9.75 11.90
N CYS A 62 -2.65 -8.68 11.13
CA CYS A 62 -3.39 -8.67 9.87
C CYS A 62 -2.56 -8.05 8.73
N ALA A 63 -2.73 -8.59 7.52
CA ALA A 63 -2.13 -8.06 6.31
C ALA A 63 -2.68 -6.66 6.00
N ARG A 64 -1.80 -5.66 5.90
CA ARG A 64 -2.18 -4.26 5.67
C ARG A 64 -2.28 -3.85 4.20
N PHE A 65 -2.09 -4.78 3.27
CA PHE A 65 -2.17 -4.56 1.80
C PHE A 65 -1.47 -3.28 1.31
N GLY A 66 -0.29 -2.95 1.87
CA GLY A 66 0.46 -1.75 1.50
C GLY A 66 0.10 -0.46 2.25
N THR A 67 -0.86 -0.50 3.16
CA THR A 67 -1.26 0.62 4.01
C THR A 67 -0.36 0.71 5.24
N MET A 68 0.71 1.50 5.16
CA MET A 68 1.67 1.66 6.26
C MET A 68 1.21 2.68 7.32
N THR A 69 0.36 3.64 6.94
CA THR A 69 -0.04 4.78 7.78
C THR A 69 -1.55 4.98 7.77
N ARG A 70 -2.09 5.69 8.77
CA ARG A 70 -3.51 6.09 8.85
C ARG A 70 -3.99 7.03 7.75
N ASN A 71 -3.15 7.39 6.77
CA ASN A 71 -3.46 8.29 5.66
C ASN A 71 -4.83 8.03 5.01
N ASN A 72 -5.27 6.78 4.85
CA ASN A 72 -6.56 6.47 4.24
C ASN A 72 -7.73 7.05 5.04
N VAL A 73 -7.70 6.88 6.37
CA VAL A 73 -8.72 7.43 7.26
C VAL A 73 -8.63 8.95 7.31
N GLU A 74 -7.40 9.49 7.36
CA GLU A 74 -7.19 10.95 7.37
C GLU A 74 -7.69 11.62 6.09
N SER A 75 -7.48 11.01 4.92
CA SER A 75 -7.95 11.57 3.65
C SER A 75 -9.47 11.52 3.52
N VAL A 76 -10.10 10.42 3.93
CA VAL A 76 -11.56 10.30 3.93
C VAL A 76 -12.17 11.28 4.92
N ASN A 77 -11.62 11.37 6.13
CA ASN A 77 -12.10 12.30 7.15
C ASN A 77 -11.97 13.75 6.67
N SER A 78 -10.85 14.11 6.04
CA SER A 78 -10.65 15.45 5.47
C SER A 78 -11.68 15.78 4.37
N ALA A 79 -12.01 14.81 3.51
CA ALA A 79 -13.03 14.98 2.47
C ALA A 79 -14.45 15.14 3.05
N LEU A 80 -14.71 14.52 4.21
CA LEU A 80 -16.02 14.55 4.87
C LEU A 80 -16.18 15.69 5.89
N MET A 81 -15.13 16.46 6.18
CA MET A 81 -15.19 17.56 7.16
C MET A 81 -16.34 18.52 6.87
N ALA A 82 -16.53 18.92 5.60
CA ALA A 82 -17.60 19.83 5.21
C ALA A 82 -19.01 19.20 5.35
N ALA A 83 -19.12 17.88 5.22
CA ALA A 83 -20.39 17.18 5.38
C ALA A 83 -20.84 17.13 6.86
N HIS A 84 -19.93 17.28 7.82
CA HIS A 84 -20.28 17.29 9.25
C HIS A 84 -20.89 18.62 9.71
N GLU A 85 -20.76 19.69 8.93
CA GLU A 85 -21.24 21.04 9.29
C GLU A 85 -22.69 21.32 8.84
N VAL A 86 -23.32 20.37 8.16
CA VAL A 86 -24.68 20.48 7.62
C VAL A 86 -25.67 19.61 8.40
N PRO A 87 -26.99 19.87 8.32
CA PRO A 87 -28.02 19.02 8.92
C PRO A 87 -27.87 17.54 8.54
N ILE A 88 -28.34 16.64 9.40
CA ILE A 88 -28.14 15.18 9.27
C ILE A 88 -28.54 14.65 7.89
N LEU A 89 -29.65 15.14 7.32
CA LEU A 89 -30.10 14.72 6.01
C LEU A 89 -29.10 15.12 4.91
N ASP A 90 -28.62 16.36 4.94
CA ASP A 90 -27.65 16.90 3.99
C ASP A 90 -26.27 16.24 4.14
N CYS A 91 -25.90 15.88 5.36
CA CYS A 91 -24.69 15.10 5.65
C CYS A 91 -24.75 13.74 4.98
N LEU A 92 -25.87 13.02 5.14
CA LEU A 92 -26.08 11.71 4.51
C LEU A 92 -26.06 11.80 2.99
N MET A 93 -26.74 12.78 2.40
CA MET A 93 -26.72 13.02 0.95
C MET A 93 -25.30 13.36 0.44
N SER A 94 -24.54 14.14 1.20
CA SER A 94 -23.16 14.50 0.85
C SER A 94 -22.24 13.28 0.86
N ILE A 95 -22.38 12.42 1.87
CA ILE A 95 -21.63 11.15 1.96
C ILE A 95 -22.02 10.22 0.81
N GLU A 96 -23.32 10.07 0.53
CA GLU A 96 -23.82 9.24 -0.57
C GLU A 96 -23.24 9.70 -1.91
N ASN A 97 -23.33 11.00 -2.21
CA ASN A 97 -22.79 11.57 -3.44
C ASN A 97 -21.27 11.37 -3.55
N TYR A 98 -20.54 11.54 -2.45
CA TYR A 98 -19.10 11.30 -2.40
C TYR A 98 -18.75 9.85 -2.72
N VAL A 99 -19.41 8.89 -2.06
CA VAL A 99 -19.16 7.46 -2.25
C VAL A 99 -19.56 7.02 -3.67
N SER A 100 -20.74 7.43 -4.15
CA SER A 100 -21.24 7.12 -5.49
C SER A 100 -20.33 7.70 -6.58
N GLY A 101 -19.87 8.94 -6.42
CA GLY A 101 -18.90 9.55 -7.33
C GLY A 101 -17.58 8.77 -7.39
N LYS A 102 -17.03 8.40 -6.23
CA LYS A 102 -15.81 7.57 -6.16
C LYS A 102 -16.01 6.19 -6.78
N TRP A 103 -17.17 5.58 -6.60
CA TRP A 103 -17.52 4.31 -7.22
C TRP A 103 -17.56 4.42 -8.75
N VAL A 104 -18.21 5.44 -9.30
CA VAL A 104 -18.23 5.69 -10.75
C VAL A 104 -16.82 5.93 -11.32
N GLU A 105 -16.00 6.74 -10.64
CA GLU A 105 -14.59 6.93 -11.03
C GLU A 105 -13.81 5.60 -11.03
N PHE A 106 -14.03 4.77 -10.00
CA PHE A 106 -13.32 3.51 -9.83
C PHE A 106 -13.76 2.47 -10.87
N THR A 107 -15.06 2.31 -11.10
CA THR A 107 -15.60 1.40 -12.12
C THR A 107 -15.19 1.84 -13.51
N GLY A 108 -15.17 3.15 -13.80
CA GLY A 108 -14.65 3.69 -15.06
C GLY A 108 -13.14 3.47 -15.26
N LYS A 109 -12.38 3.24 -14.19
CA LYS A 109 -10.98 2.76 -14.28
C LYS A 109 -10.93 1.25 -14.44
N MET A 110 -11.77 0.49 -13.72
CA MET A 110 -11.86 -0.97 -13.81
C MET A 110 -12.23 -1.46 -15.20
N THR A 111 -13.05 -0.73 -15.96
CA THR A 111 -13.33 -1.08 -17.37
C THR A 111 -12.08 -1.08 -18.24
N LYS A 112 -11.01 -0.41 -17.81
CA LYS A 112 -9.68 -0.43 -18.45
C LYS A 112 -8.77 -1.54 -17.89
N TRP A 113 -9.14 -2.18 -16.78
CA TRP A 113 -8.36 -3.24 -16.16
C TRP A 113 -8.54 -4.52 -17.00
N GLY A 114 -7.45 -4.95 -17.61
CA GLY A 114 -7.43 -5.91 -18.72
C GLY A 114 -6.43 -5.47 -19.79
N GLN A 115 -6.15 -4.16 -19.84
CA GLN A 115 -5.00 -3.59 -20.52
C GLN A 115 -3.91 -3.27 -19.49
N LEU A 116 -2.65 -3.52 -19.85
CA LEU A 116 -1.53 -3.10 -19.02
C LEU A 116 -1.49 -1.57 -18.99
N THR A 117 -1.25 -0.98 -17.83
CA THR A 117 -0.99 0.46 -17.75
C THR A 117 0.31 0.80 -18.51
N ASP A 118 0.43 1.98 -19.12
CA ASP A 118 1.65 2.42 -19.83
C ASP A 118 2.93 2.21 -19.02
N TYR A 119 2.87 2.42 -17.70
CA TYR A 119 4.00 2.18 -16.80
C TYR A 119 4.34 0.69 -16.68
N ALA A 120 3.32 -0.16 -16.51
CA ALA A 120 3.48 -1.60 -16.45
C ALA A 120 3.98 -2.16 -17.80
N GLU A 121 3.47 -1.67 -18.93
CA GLU A 121 3.96 -2.04 -20.27
C GLU A 121 5.44 -1.71 -20.43
N LYS A 122 5.83 -0.45 -20.16
CA LYS A 122 7.24 -0.03 -20.23
C LYS A 122 8.13 -0.84 -19.29
N THR A 123 7.63 -1.17 -18.09
CA THR A 123 8.39 -1.96 -17.12
C THR A 123 8.53 -3.43 -17.54
N VAL A 124 7.47 -4.04 -18.07
CA VAL A 124 7.49 -5.42 -18.56
C VAL A 124 8.37 -5.54 -19.81
N VAL A 125 8.23 -4.61 -20.76
CA VAL A 125 9.08 -4.53 -21.97
C VAL A 125 10.53 -4.26 -21.60
N GLY A 126 10.81 -3.30 -20.71
CA GLY A 126 12.15 -3.02 -20.22
C GLY A 126 12.79 -4.23 -19.52
N LYS A 127 12.03 -4.95 -18.70
CA LYS A 127 12.48 -6.21 -18.07
C LYS A 127 12.58 -7.39 -19.04
N ARG A 128 11.88 -7.38 -20.18
CA ARG A 128 11.97 -8.42 -21.22
C ARG A 128 13.21 -8.21 -22.09
N LEU A 129 13.52 -6.96 -22.44
CA LEU A 129 14.74 -6.58 -23.15
C LEU A 129 15.99 -6.87 -22.30
N ALA A 130 15.94 -6.65 -20.98
CA ALA A 130 17.02 -7.01 -20.06
C ALA A 130 17.20 -8.52 -19.84
N ARG A 131 16.18 -9.34 -20.12
CA ARG A 131 16.22 -10.82 -19.97
C ARG A 131 16.52 -11.56 -21.28
N GLY A 132 16.49 -10.88 -22.43
CA GLY A 132 16.80 -11.49 -23.73
C GLY A 132 18.28 -11.82 -23.95
N SER A 133 19.13 -11.66 -22.94
CA SER A 133 20.56 -11.99 -22.98
C SER A 133 20.92 -13.29 -22.26
N ASP A 134 20.02 -13.89 -21.47
CA ASP A 134 20.28 -15.15 -20.75
C ASP A 134 19.12 -16.14 -20.97
N GLY A 135 19.50 -17.37 -21.31
CA GLY A 135 18.66 -18.45 -21.86
C GLY A 135 17.38 -18.80 -21.10
N MET A 136 16.41 -19.31 -21.87
CA MET A 136 15.07 -19.69 -21.46
C MET A 136 15.03 -21.16 -21.00
N GLU A 137 14.88 -21.39 -19.70
CA GLU A 137 14.16 -22.55 -19.17
C GLU A 137 13.12 -22.04 -18.16
N LEU A 138 11.85 -22.08 -18.53
CA LEU A 138 10.72 -21.86 -17.64
C LEU A 138 9.92 -23.16 -17.60
N SER A 139 10.19 -23.97 -16.57
CA SER A 139 9.41 -25.17 -16.25
C SER A 139 7.94 -24.79 -16.04
N THR A 140 7.09 -25.41 -16.84
CA THR A 140 5.64 -25.43 -16.75
C THR A 140 5.17 -26.24 -15.53
N GLU A 141 5.23 -25.66 -14.33
CA GLU A 141 4.81 -26.38 -13.11
C GLU A 141 3.66 -25.71 -12.31
N TYR A 142 3.11 -24.58 -12.77
CA TYR A 142 2.00 -23.90 -12.07
C TYR A 142 0.67 -23.88 -12.83
N ALA A 143 0.46 -24.79 -13.78
CA ALA A 143 -0.76 -24.87 -14.59
C ALA A 143 -1.62 -26.12 -14.35
N ILE A 144 -1.52 -26.74 -13.16
CA ILE A 144 -2.43 -27.80 -12.74
C ILE A 144 -2.77 -27.51 -11.27
N ASP A 145 -3.84 -26.74 -11.04
CA ASP A 145 -4.67 -26.75 -9.81
C ASP A 145 -5.79 -25.71 -9.89
N ARG A 146 -6.42 -25.58 -11.07
CA ARG A 146 -7.59 -24.70 -11.27
C ARG A 146 -8.92 -25.43 -11.48
N ASP A 147 -8.99 -26.73 -11.18
CA ASP A 147 -10.20 -27.54 -11.39
C ASP A 147 -10.72 -28.32 -10.18
N LYS A 148 -10.30 -28.02 -8.94
CA LYS A 148 -10.92 -28.60 -7.73
C LYS A 148 -11.09 -27.60 -6.59
N ALA A 149 -12.14 -26.79 -6.68
CA ALA A 149 -12.82 -26.25 -5.51
C ALA A 149 -14.31 -26.23 -5.83
N SER A 150 -14.96 -27.36 -5.53
CA SER A 150 -16.41 -27.46 -5.43
C SER A 150 -16.93 -26.43 -4.42
N ASP A 151 -18.06 -25.85 -4.78
CA ASP A 151 -18.94 -24.97 -4.01
C ASP A 151 -19.02 -25.32 -2.50
N PRO A 152 -18.68 -24.39 -1.58
CA PRO A 152 -18.85 -24.61 -0.15
C PRO A 152 -20.18 -24.07 0.41
N TYR A 153 -21.20 -23.77 -0.41
CA TYR A 153 -22.53 -23.39 0.09
C TYR A 153 -23.68 -24.01 -0.73
N SER A 154 -23.91 -25.32 -0.54
CA SER A 154 -25.26 -25.91 -0.58
C SER A 154 -25.87 -25.92 0.81
#